data_AF-A0A429XE30-F1
#
_entry.id   AF-A0A429XE30-F1
#
_cell.length_a   1.000
_cell.length_b   1.000
_cell.length_c   1.000
_cell.angle_alpha   90.00
_cell.angle_beta   90.00
_cell.angle_gamma   90.00
#
_symmetry.space_group_name_H-M   'P 1'
#
loop_
_entity.id
_entity.type
_entity.pdbx_description
1 polymer ?
#
loop_
_entity_poly.entity_id
_entity_poly.type
_entity_poly.pdbx_seq_one_letter_code
_entity_poly.pdbx_strand_id
1 'polypeptide(L)' 'MEENKTIISPIPGVFYRKPSPDQDVFVNEGDSVKAGDVIGLVEVMKNYYEIKAEVDGVIDSFLVDEEQLLDAGQEIAILK' A
#
# COMPACT_ATOMS: atom_id res chain seq x y z
N MET A 1 0.00 5.47 -23.91
CA MET A 1 -0.87 5.82 -22.78
C MET A 1 -0.49 4.82 -21.72
N GLU A 2 0.46 5.18 -20.86
CA GLU A 2 0.86 4.33 -19.75
C GLU A 2 -0.32 4.41 -18.76
N GLU A 3 -1.10 3.34 -18.66
CA GLU A 3 -2.13 3.24 -17.63
C GLU A 3 -1.40 2.97 -16.32
N ASN A 4 -0.88 4.03 -15.68
CA ASN A 4 -0.28 3.94 -14.36
C ASN A 4 -1.31 3.32 -13.42
N LYS A 5 -1.01 2.14 -12.88
CA LYS A 5 -1.94 1.42 -12.00
C LYS A 5 -1.71 1.88 -10.57
N THR A 6 -2.67 2.58 -10.00
CA THR A 6 -2.57 3.06 -8.62
C THR A 6 -3.21 2.07 -7.66
N ILE A 7 -2.52 1.75 -6.58
CA ILE A 7 -3.09 1.02 -5.45
C ILE A 7 -3.83 2.03 -4.57
N ILE A 8 -5.12 1.78 -4.33
CA ILE A 8 -5.96 2.62 -3.49
C ILE A 8 -6.35 1.91 -2.19
N SER A 9 -6.65 2.67 -1.15
CA SER A 9 -7.22 2.12 0.07
C SER A 9 -8.69 1.78 -0.11
N PRO A 10 -9.14 0.53 0.08
CA PRO A 10 -10.55 0.18 -0.01
C PRO A 10 -11.36 0.70 1.19
N ILE A 11 -10.67 1.06 2.28
CA ILE A 11 -11.27 1.45 3.57
C ILE A 11 -10.53 2.66 4.15
N PRO A 12 -11.21 3.53 4.91
CA PRO A 12 -10.55 4.62 5.62
C PRO A 12 -9.84 4.09 6.87
N GLY A 13 -8.63 4.56 7.16
CA GLY A 13 -7.82 4.07 8.27
C GLY A 13 -6.42 4.68 8.35
N VAL A 14 -5.51 4.06 9.09
CA VAL A 14 -4.10 4.51 9.20
C VAL A 14 -3.21 3.54 8.44
N PHE A 15 -2.40 4.04 7.50
CA PHE A 15 -1.53 3.20 6.68
C PHE A 15 -0.19 2.90 7.35
N TYR A 16 0.23 1.65 7.23
CA TYR A 16 1.52 1.17 7.73
C TYR A 16 2.24 0.38 6.63
N ARG A 17 3.48 0.75 6.38
CA ARG A 17 4.35 0.06 5.41
C ARG A 17 5.02 -1.17 6.01
N LYS A 18 4.99 -1.33 7.33
CA LYS A 18 5.60 -2.42 8.08
C LYS A 18 4.56 -3.14 8.94
N PRO A 19 4.69 -4.47 9.14
CA PRO A 19 3.82 -5.22 10.04
C PRO A 19 4.03 -4.87 11.51
N SER A 20 5.21 -4.36 11.86
CA SER A 20 5.59 -3.96 13.22
C SER A 20 6.76 -2.97 13.17
N PRO A 21 6.95 -2.14 14.20
CA PRO A 21 8.03 -1.13 14.25
C PRO A 21 9.45 -1.72 14.15
N ASP A 22 9.62 -2.97 14.59
CA ASP A 22 10.90 -3.68 14.55
C ASP A 22 11.09 -4.56 13.31
N GLN A 23 10.14 -4.55 12.36
CA GLN A 23 10.21 -5.35 11.14
C GLN A 23 10.39 -4.48 9.90
N ASP A 24 11.02 -5.07 8.87
CA ASP A 24 11.14 -4.46 7.56
C ASP A 24 9.79 -4.17 6.92
N VAL A 25 9.79 -3.19 6.02
CA VAL A 25 8.61 -2.87 5.21
C VAL A 25 8.25 -4.03 4.30
N PHE A 26 6.97 -4.15 3.96
CA PHE A 26 6.50 -5.18 3.03
C PHE A 26 7.16 -5.04 1.66
N VAL A 27 7.18 -3.80 1.13
CA VAL A 27 7.74 -3.50 -0.20
C VAL A 27 8.41 -2.12 -0.21
N ASN A 28 9.44 -2.00 -1.04
CA ASN A 28 10.18 -0.75 -1.27
C ASN A 28 9.86 -0.18 -2.65
N GLU A 29 10.15 1.11 -2.82
CA GLU A 29 10.10 1.73 -4.15
C GLU A 29 11.14 1.07 -5.06
N GLY A 30 10.71 0.65 -6.24
CA GLY A 30 11.47 -0.17 -7.19
C GLY A 30 11.30 -1.68 -7.02
N ASP A 31 10.57 -2.15 -6.00
CA ASP A 31 10.35 -3.58 -5.80
C ASP A 31 9.23 -4.14 -6.69
N SER A 32 9.35 -5.41 -7.08
CA SER A 32 8.41 -6.07 -7.99
C SER A 32 7.33 -6.81 -7.21
N VAL A 33 6.08 -6.41 -7.37
CA VAL A 33 4.93 -7.01 -6.67
C VAL A 33 4.03 -7.77 -7.64
N LYS A 34 3.34 -8.80 -7.17
CA LYS A 34 2.32 -9.51 -7.94
C LYS A 34 0.92 -9.22 -7.41
N ALA A 35 -0.08 -9.46 -8.26
CA ALA A 35 -1.46 -9.45 -7.81
C ALA A 35 -1.65 -10.37 -6.60
N GLY A 36 -2.10 -9.80 -5.48
CA GLY A 36 -2.27 -10.49 -4.19
C GLY A 36 -1.13 -10.30 -3.19
N ASP A 37 0.04 -9.77 -3.59
CA ASP A 37 1.12 -9.45 -2.66
C ASP A 37 0.74 -8.30 -1.74
N VAL A 38 1.10 -8.43 -0.46
CA VAL A 38 0.82 -7.41 0.55
C VAL A 38 1.83 -6.27 0.37
N ILE A 39 1.33 -5.04 0.17
CA ILE A 39 2.16 -3.84 0.04
C ILE A 39 2.17 -2.99 1.33
N GLY A 40 1.21 -3.24 2.22
CA GLY A 40 1.05 -2.49 3.46
C GLY A 40 -0.16 -2.97 4.27
N LEU A 41 -0.37 -2.34 5.42
CA LEU A 41 -1.51 -2.57 6.30
C LEU A 41 -2.27 -1.28 6.49
N VAL A 42 -3.58 -1.39 6.69
CA VAL A 42 -4.43 -0.28 7.12
C VAL A 42 -5.09 -0.64 8.44
N GLU A 43 -4.84 0.18 9.46
CA GLU A 43 -5.48 0.05 10.76
C GLU A 43 -6.82 0.79 10.76
N VAL A 44 -7.90 0.08 11.08
CA VAL A 44 -9.25 0.62 11.22
C VAL A 44 -9.83 0.14 12.55
N MET A 45 -10.07 1.06 13.49
CA MET A 45 -10.65 0.75 14.80
C MET A 45 -9.93 -0.41 15.53
N LYS A 46 -8.59 -0.38 15.59
CA LYS A 46 -7.72 -1.44 16.17
C LYS A 46 -7.69 -2.78 15.40
N ASN A 47 -8.29 -2.85 14.22
CA ASN A 47 -8.18 -4.00 13.32
C ASN A 47 -7.22 -3.65 12.18
N TYR A 48 -6.33 -4.58 11.82
CA TYR A 48 -5.39 -4.39 10.74
C TYR A 48 -5.86 -5.15 9.50
N TYR A 49 -5.90 -4.46 8.37
CA TYR A 49 -6.30 -5.00 7.08
C TYR A 49 -5.13 -4.95 6.11
N GLU A 50 -4.88 -6.05 5.41
CA GLU A 50 -3.82 -6.14 4.41
C GLU A 50 -4.21 -5.41 3.13
N ILE A 51 -3.39 -4.46 2.71
CA ILE A 51 -3.48 -3.86 1.38
C ILE A 51 -2.68 -4.70 0.42
N LYS A 52 -3.37 -5.23 -0.59
CA LYS A 52 -2.78 -6.12 -1.60
C LYS A 52 -2.67 -5.40 -2.92
N ALA A 53 -1.61 -5.65 -3.66
CA ALA A 53 -1.51 -5.21 -5.05
C ALA A 53 -2.61 -5.91 -5.86
N GLU A 54 -3.36 -5.14 -6.65
CA GLU A 54 -4.45 -5.70 -7.47
C GLU A 54 -3.92 -6.36 -8.75
N VAL A 55 -2.70 -6.01 -9.14
CA VAL A 55 -2.05 -6.36 -10.40
C VAL A 55 -0.55 -6.58 -10.17
N ASP A 56 0.07 -7.33 -11.06
CA ASP A 56 1.52 -7.37 -11.17
C ASP A 56 2.09 -6.06 -11.71
N GLY A 57 3.21 -5.63 -11.14
CA GLY A 57 3.89 -4.40 -11.50
C GLY A 57 5.08 -4.11 -10.60
N VAL A 58 5.75 -2.99 -10.83
CA VAL A 58 6.84 -2.52 -9.97
C VAL A 58 6.36 -1.29 -9.23
N ILE A 59 6.60 -1.24 -7.91
CA ILE A 59 6.30 -0.04 -7.12
C ILE A 59 7.15 1.11 -7.69
N ASP A 60 6.50 2.10 -8.26
CA ASP A 60 7.18 3.27 -8.77
C ASP A 60 7.48 4.25 -7.63
N SER A 61 6.43 4.68 -6.93
CA SER A 61 6.51 5.61 -5.81
C SER A 61 5.34 5.41 -4.84
N PHE A 62 5.55 5.67 -3.55
CA PHE A 62 4.45 5.77 -2.57
C PHE A 62 3.95 7.21 -2.48
N LEU A 63 2.62 7.38 -2.52
CA LEU A 63 1.94 8.67 -2.39
C LEU A 63 1.56 8.99 -0.94
N VAL A 64 1.80 8.04 -0.03
CA VAL A 64 1.43 8.14 1.37
C VAL A 64 2.60 7.78 2.28
N ASP A 65 2.69 8.49 3.40
CA ASP A 65 3.65 8.23 4.46
C ASP A 65 3.19 7.10 5.41
N GLU A 66 4.13 6.58 6.19
CA GLU A 66 3.79 5.69 7.30
C GLU A 66 2.99 6.44 8.38
N GLU A 67 2.05 5.75 9.02
CA GLU A 67 1.17 6.31 10.06
C GLU A 67 0.25 7.45 9.55
N GLN A 68 0.10 7.60 8.24
CA GLN A 68 -0.81 8.58 7.65
C GLN A 68 -2.26 8.08 7.64
N LEU A 69 -3.19 8.99 7.95
CA LEU A 69 -4.62 8.79 7.77
C LEU A 69 -4.99 8.75 6.29
N LEU A 70 -5.65 7.66 5.89
CA LEU A 70 -6.19 7.44 4.56
C LEU A 70 -7.71 7.50 4.58
N ASP A 71 -8.27 8.03 3.51
CA ASP A 71 -9.68 7.93 3.18
C ASP A 71 -9.99 6.72 2.28
N ALA A 72 -11.27 6.35 2.22
CA ALA A 72 -11.73 5.33 1.28
C ALA A 72 -11.52 5.81 -0.16
N GLY A 73 -10.80 5.03 -0.96
CA GLY A 73 -10.43 5.36 -2.33
C GLY A 73 -9.17 6.23 -2.46
N GLN A 74 -8.48 6.53 -1.36
CA GLN A 74 -7.24 7.31 -1.41
C GLN A 74 -6.11 6.51 -2.04
N GLU A 75 -5.34 7.16 -2.90
CA GLU A 75 -4.18 6.60 -3.58
C GLU A 75 -3.01 6.40 -2.60
N ILE A 76 -2.48 5.17 -2.56
CA ILE A 76 -1.41 4.73 -1.65
C ILE A 76 -0.08 4.67 -2.40
N ALA A 77 -0.04 4.00 -3.55
CA ALA A 77 1.18 3.75 -4.30
C ALA A 77 0.89 3.66 -5.80
N ILE A 78 1.86 4.09 -6.61
CA ILE A 78 1.81 3.98 -8.07
C ILE A 78 2.62 2.77 -8.50
N LEU A 79 2.06 1.96 -9.39
CA LEU A 79 2.76 0.90 -10.10
C LEU A 79 3.10 1.35 -11.53
N LYS A 80 4.27 0.93 -12.01
CA LYS A 80 4.67 1.01 -13.41
C LYS A 80 4.81 -0.37 -14.05
#